data_AF-A0A839N4W0-F1
#
_entry.id   AF-A0A839N4W0-F1
#
_cell.length_a   1.000
_cell.length_b   1.000
_cell.length_c   1.000
_cell.angle_alpha   90.00
_cell.angle_beta   90.00
_cell.angle_gamma   90.00
#
_symmetry.space_group_name_H-M   'P 1'
#
loop_
_entity.id
_entity.type
_entity.pdbx_description
1 polymer ?
#
loop_
_entity_poly.entity_id
_entity_poly.type
_entity_poly.pdbx_seq_one_letter_code
_entity_poly.pdbx_strand_id
1 'polypeptide(L)' 'MKRMNLRDVPDDVYAALVEAARDNRQSLSAFVVDRLREVAQTVRIADYVATYPAPRGTGVTTDDAVAAVRNVREAS' A
#
# COMPACT_ATOMS: atom_id res chain seq x y z
N MET A 1 -13.96 17.83 -3.80
CA MET A 1 -13.35 17.00 -2.72
C MET A 1 -14.35 16.77 -1.61
N LYS A 2 -14.30 15.60 -0.95
CA LYS A 2 -15.04 15.35 0.30
C LYS A 2 -14.13 15.67 1.48
N ARG A 3 -14.71 16.18 2.57
CA ARG A 3 -14.01 16.45 3.83
C ARG A 3 -14.23 15.28 4.78
N MET A 4 -13.16 14.85 5.45
CA MET A 4 -13.18 13.81 6.47
C MET A 4 -12.63 14.40 7.76
N ASN A 5 -13.28 14.11 8.88
CA ASN A 5 -12.80 14.50 10.21
C ASN A 5 -12.43 13.23 10.97
N LEU A 6 -11.15 13.09 11.29
CA LEU A 6 -10.63 12.00 12.12
C LEU A 6 -10.80 12.38 13.58
N ARG A 7 -11.51 11.56 14.34
CA ARG A 7 -11.71 11.73 15.79
C ARG A 7 -10.99 10.61 16.52
N ASP A 8 -10.71 10.86 17.80
CA ASP A 8 -10.15 9.86 18.71
C ASP A 8 -8.80 9.31 18.23
N VAL A 9 -7.98 10.16 17.59
CA VAL A 9 -6.61 9.81 17.20
C VAL A 9 -5.73 9.90 18.46
N PRO A 10 -5.10 8.80 18.89
CA PRO A 10 -4.17 8.82 20.02
C PRO A 10 -3.01 9.80 19.80
N ASP A 11 -2.55 10.46 20.86
CA ASP A 11 -1.52 11.51 20.77
C ASP A 11 -0.19 10.98 20.19
N ASP A 12 0.18 9.76 20.52
CA ASP A 12 1.37 9.08 20.00
C ASP A 12 1.26 8.81 18.50
N VAL A 13 0.09 8.37 18.04
CA VAL A 13 -0.21 8.17 16.61
C VAL A 13 -0.18 9.51 15.88
N TYR A 14 -0.79 10.56 16.45
CA TYR A 14 -0.76 11.89 15.85
C TYR A 14 0.67 12.41 15.71
N ALA A 15 1.48 12.28 16.76
CA ALA A 15 2.89 12.69 16.74
C ALA A 15 3.69 11.94 15.68
N ALA A 16 3.54 10.61 15.59
CA ALA A 16 4.20 9.80 14.58
C ALA A 16 3.83 10.21 13.15
N LEU A 17 2.55 10.53 12.89
CA LEU A 17 2.09 11.00 11.58
C LEU A 17 2.64 12.39 11.23
N VAL A 18 2.79 13.28 12.22
CA VAL A 18 3.40 14.60 12.02
C VAL A 18 4.87 14.47 11.64
N GLU A 19 5.64 13.63 12.34
CA GLU A 19 7.05 13.39 12.00
C GLU A 19 7.18 12.75 10.61
N ALA A 20 6.38 11.73 10.31
CA ALA A 20 6.39 11.11 8.99
C ALA A 20 6.04 12.10 7.87
N ALA A 21 5.09 13.01 8.09
CA ALA A 21 4.75 14.06 7.12
C ALA A 21 5.93 15.05 6.91
N ARG A 22 6.63 15.41 7.99
CA ARG A 22 7.83 16.27 7.92
C ARG A 22 8.95 15.62 7.12
N ASP A 23 9.23 14.35 7.37
CA ASP A 23 10.25 13.58 6.65
C ASP A 23 9.95 13.51 5.15
N ASN A 24 8.68 13.44 4.79
CA ASN A 24 8.21 13.45 3.40
C ASN A 24 8.05 14.87 2.80
N ARG A 25 8.37 15.92 3.56
CA ARG A 25 8.23 17.34 3.17
C ARG A 25 6.80 17.70 2.76
N GLN A 26 5.82 17.11 3.42
CA GLN A 26 4.40 17.31 3.17
C GLN A 26 3.71 17.93 4.39
N SER A 27 2.55 18.54 4.17
CA SER A 27 1.65 18.83 5.28
C SER A 27 1.06 17.52 5.81
N LEU A 28 0.70 17.48 7.10
CA LEU A 28 0.05 16.31 7.71
C LEU A 28 -1.18 15.85 6.91
N SER A 29 -2.01 16.80 6.46
CA SER A 29 -3.22 16.47 5.70
C SER A 29 -2.91 15.86 4.34
N ALA A 30 -1.90 16.34 3.62
CA ALA A 30 -1.48 15.77 2.35
C ALA A 30 -0.93 14.35 2.53
N PHE A 31 -0.03 14.18 3.50
CA PHE A 31 0.56 12.89 3.84
C PHE A 31 -0.50 11.84 4.20
N VAL A 32 -1.45 12.19 5.07
CA VAL A 32 -2.54 11.27 5.47
C VAL A 32 -3.43 10.93 4.28
N VAL A 33 -3.74 11.88 3.40
CA VAL A 33 -4.55 11.61 2.19
C VAL A 33 -3.82 10.67 1.24
N ASP A 34 -2.52 10.85 1.03
CA ASP A 34 -1.72 9.96 0.19
C ASP A 34 -1.68 8.55 0.78
N ARG A 35 -1.48 8.42 2.09
CA ARG A 35 -1.49 7.12 2.76
C ARG A 35 -2.85 6.43 2.69
N LEU A 36 -3.95 7.17 2.84
CA LEU A 36 -5.31 6.65 2.66
C LEU A 36 -5.56 6.18 1.22
N ARG A 37 -4.99 6.86 0.23
CA ARG A 37 -5.05 6.45 -1.18
C ARG A 37 -4.33 5.13 -1.41
N GLU A 38 -3.13 4.97 -0.85
CA GLU A 38 -2.36 3.72 -0.94
C GLU A 38 -3.10 2.55 -0.29
N VAL A 39 -3.70 2.76 0.88
CA VAL A 39 -4.51 1.75 1.56
C VAL A 39 -5.72 1.38 0.69
N ALA A 40 -6.45 2.36 0.15
CA ALA A 40 -7.60 2.10 -0.70
C ALA A 40 -7.22 1.35 -2.00
N GLN A 41 -6.05 1.63 -2.56
CA GLN A 41 -5.51 0.89 -3.71
C GLN A 41 -5.15 -0.55 -3.32
N THR A 42 -4.49 -0.74 -2.17
CA THR A 42 -4.08 -2.07 -1.69
C THR A 42 -5.28 -2.96 -1.39
N VAL A 43 -6.33 -2.43 -0.75
CA VAL A 43 -7.59 -3.16 -0.53
C VAL A 43 -8.16 -3.67 -1.87
N ARG A 44 -8.20 -2.80 -2.89
CA ARG A 44 -8.67 -3.19 -4.22
C ARG A 44 -7.78 -4.22 -4.92
N ILE A 45 -6.45 -4.15 -4.72
CA ILE A 45 -5.52 -5.13 -5.28
C ILE A 45 -5.73 -6.49 -4.61
N ALA A 46 -5.93 -6.54 -3.29
CA ALA A 46 -6.22 -7.79 -2.60
C ALA A 46 -7.49 -8.45 -3.15
N ASP A 47 -8.55 -7.65 -3.36
CA ASP A 47 -9.79 -8.12 -3.98
C ASP A 47 -9.59 -8.57 -5.43
N TYR A 48 -8.77 -7.85 -6.20
CA TYR A 48 -8.40 -8.22 -7.56
C TYR A 48 -7.63 -9.54 -7.61
N VAL A 49 -6.60 -9.71 -6.77
CA VAL A 49 -5.81 -10.94 -6.69
C VAL A 49 -6.69 -12.12 -6.27
N ALA A 50 -7.61 -11.92 -5.32
CA ALA A 50 -8.55 -12.94 -4.88
C ALA A 50 -9.54 -13.37 -5.98
N THR A 51 -9.86 -12.48 -6.91
CA THR A 51 -10.81 -12.74 -8.01
C THR A 51 -10.12 -13.09 -9.32
N TYR A 52 -8.80 -12.88 -9.44
CA TYR A 52 -8.06 -13.13 -10.66
C TYR A 52 -7.90 -14.63 -10.91
N PRO A 53 -8.55 -15.18 -11.96
CA PRO A 53 -8.32 -16.55 -12.33
C PRO A 53 -6.92 -16.65 -12.94
N ALA A 54 -6.01 -17.34 -12.27
CA ALA A 54 -4.69 -17.61 -12.83
C ALA A 54 -4.84 -18.27 -14.21
N PRO A 55 -4.21 -17.75 -15.27
CA PRO A 55 -4.30 -18.34 -16.60
C PRO A 55 -3.78 -19.77 -16.53
N ARG A 56 -4.63 -20.72 -16.97
CA ARG A 56 -4.31 -22.15 -16.95
C ARG A 56 -3.55 -22.52 -18.23
N GLY A 57 -2.64 -23.48 -18.13
CA GLY A 57 -1.89 -23.98 -19.29
C GLY A 57 -0.71 -23.08 -19.73
N THR A 58 -0.27 -22.15 -18.87
CA THR A 58 0.90 -21.30 -19.15
C THR A 58 2.24 -22.04 -18.99
N GLY A 59 2.24 -23.21 -18.34
CA GLY A 59 3.46 -23.93 -17.96
C GLY A 59 4.24 -23.27 -16.82
N VAL A 60 3.79 -22.11 -16.32
CA VAL A 60 4.42 -21.39 -15.22
C VAL A 60 3.99 -22.02 -13.89
N THR A 61 4.97 -22.49 -13.13
CA THR A 61 4.75 -23.03 -11.79
C THR A 61 4.79 -21.93 -10.74
N THR A 62 4.32 -22.24 -9.52
CA THR A 62 4.46 -21.33 -8.38
C THR A 62 5.93 -21.05 -8.05
N ASP A 63 6.81 -22.04 -8.24
CA ASP A 63 8.25 -21.88 -8.01
C ASP A 63 8.88 -20.87 -9.00
N ASP A 64 8.46 -20.91 -10.27
CA ASP A 64 8.89 -19.92 -11.27
C ASP A 64 8.47 -18.49 -10.88
N ALA A 65 7.25 -18.34 -10.35
CA ALA A 65 6.75 -17.06 -9.87
C ALA A 65 7.54 -16.55 -8.64
N VAL A 66 7.85 -17.42 -7.68
CA VAL A 66 8.64 -17.08 -6.49
C VAL A 66 10.08 -16.72 -6.88
N ALA A 67 10.68 -17.45 -7.82
CA ALA A 67 12.02 -17.16 -8.34
C ALA A 67 12.07 -15.78 -9.02
N ALA A 68 11.06 -15.45 -9.82
CA ALA A 68 10.95 -14.15 -10.47
C ALA A 68 10.88 -12.99 -9.45
N VAL A 69 10.04 -13.10 -8.41
CA VAL A 69 9.94 -12.08 -7.35
C VAL A 69 11.25 -11.92 -6.59
N ARG A 70 11.93 -13.03 -6.28
CA ARG A 70 13.23 -13.01 -5.60
C ARG A 70 14.28 -12.27 -6.43
N ASN A 71 14.38 -12.57 -7.72
CA ASN A 71 15.36 -11.94 -8.61
C ASN A 71 15.18 -10.43 -8.71
N VAL A 72 13.93 -9.94 -8.77
CA VAL A 72 13.64 -8.50 -8.79
C VAL A 72 14.04 -7.83 -7.47
N ARG A 73 13.76 -8.48 -6.33
CA ARG A 73 14.10 -7.95 -4.99
C ARG A 73 15.61 -7.86 -4.77
N GLU A 74 16.37 -8.82 -5.27
CA GLU A 74 17.84 -8.85 -5.12
C GLU A 74 18.57 -7.90 -6.09
N ALA A 75 17.85 -7.39 -7.10
CA ALA A 75 18.38 -6.44 -8.08
C ALA A 75 18.11 -4.95 -7.74
N SER A 76 17.40 -4.66 -6.64
CA SER A 76 17.14 -3.30 -6.11
C SER A 76 17.94 -3.05 -4.85
#